data_AF-A0A919GI95-F1
#
_entry.id   AF-A0A919GI95-F1
#
_cell.length_a   1.000
_cell.length_b   1.000
_cell.length_c   1.000
_cell.angle_alpha   90.00
_cell.angle_beta   90.00
_cell.angle_gamma   90.00
#
_symmetry.space_group_name_H-M   'P 1'
#
loop_
_entity.id
_entity.type
_entity.pdbx_description
1 polymer ?
#
loop_
_entity_poly.entity_id
_entity_poly.type
_entity_poly.pdbx_seq_one_letter_code
_entity_poly.pdbx_strand_id
1 'polypeptide(L)'
;MAAVQDEVRTQIGALAGALRGSLDEVREQWRSDLGEIRQETAAVAAALRELQELRTDPTPEVQVTPGHSQLLRQAARVSSAVLLCHRDTWGFVTAHAGRHPHFRVPPQVADNGHERVRASVSGRSLIALLISLFTVASLSREGDGDHELAGTVYQRISESLSGLDSDGQPVTIVLDDRTPSPAEAEGAVEEGPAPDAPL
;
A
#
# COMPACT_ATOMS: atom_id res chain seq x y z
N MET A 1 3.17 6.56 -83.15
CA MET A 1 2.50 6.86 -81.86
C MET A 1 1.82 5.64 -81.24
N ALA A 2 1.03 4.84 -81.97
CA ALA A 2 0.36 3.66 -81.41
C ALA A 2 1.29 2.60 -80.76
N ALA A 3 2.43 2.29 -81.39
CA ALA A 3 3.39 1.30 -80.84
C ALA A 3 4.05 1.75 -79.52
N VAL A 4 4.34 3.05 -79.38
CA VAL A 4 4.91 3.61 -78.14
C VAL A 4 3.89 3.58 -77.02
N GLN A 5 2.61 3.80 -77.34
CA GLN A 5 1.52 3.76 -76.37
C GLN A 5 1.26 2.35 -75.83
N ASP A 6 1.40 1.32 -76.66
CA ASP A 6 1.23 -0.09 -76.27
C ASP A 6 2.40 -0.59 -75.40
N GLU A 7 3.62 -0.17 -75.73
CA GLU A 7 4.82 -0.43 -74.92
C GLU A 7 4.70 0.18 -73.51
N VAL A 8 4.29 1.45 -73.41
CA VAL A 8 4.09 2.12 -72.12
C VAL A 8 3.01 1.43 -71.29
N ARG A 9 1.91 0.97 -71.92
CA ARG A 9 0.84 0.24 -71.24
C ARG A 9 1.32 -1.10 -70.68
N THR A 10 2.16 -1.79 -71.43
CA THR A 10 2.77 -3.07 -71.03
C THR A 10 3.72 -2.88 -69.84
N GLN A 11 4.56 -1.85 -69.90
CA GLN A 11 5.48 -1.51 -68.80
C GLN A 11 4.74 -1.12 -67.52
N ILE A 12 3.66 -0.34 -67.60
CA ILE A 12 2.81 0.00 -66.45
C ILE A 12 2.16 -1.26 -65.86
N GLY A 13 1.67 -2.17 -66.70
CA GLY A 13 1.09 -3.44 -66.25
C GLY A 13 2.10 -4.33 -65.52
N ALA A 14 3.34 -4.41 -66.03
CA ALA A 14 4.42 -5.15 -65.39
C ALA A 14 4.81 -4.56 -64.04
N LEU A 15 4.96 -3.22 -63.95
CA LEU A 15 5.26 -2.53 -62.70
C LEU A 15 4.14 -2.69 -61.65
N ALA A 16 2.88 -2.60 -62.07
CA ALA A 16 1.74 -2.82 -61.18
C ALA A 16 1.68 -4.26 -60.66
N GLY A 17 2.02 -5.24 -61.49
CA GLY A 17 2.15 -6.64 -61.10
C GLY A 17 3.27 -6.86 -60.08
N ALA A 18 4.44 -6.26 -60.32
CA ALA A 18 5.58 -6.34 -59.41
C ALA A 18 5.27 -5.69 -58.04
N LEU A 19 4.64 -4.52 -58.03
CA LEU A 19 4.23 -3.85 -56.79
C LEU A 19 3.22 -4.69 -56.00
N ARG A 20 2.25 -5.32 -56.69
CA ARG A 20 1.28 -6.21 -56.05
C ARG A 20 1.96 -7.44 -55.43
N GLY A 21 2.88 -8.07 -56.16
CA GLY A 21 3.66 -9.19 -55.64
C GLY A 21 4.44 -8.82 -54.37
N SER A 22 5.14 -7.68 -54.40
CA SER A 22 5.87 -7.18 -53.23
C SER A 22 4.97 -6.86 -52.04
N LEU A 23 3.76 -6.31 -52.27
CA LEU A 23 2.79 -6.08 -51.20
C LEU A 23 2.25 -7.38 -50.60
N ASP A 24 2.00 -8.40 -51.43
CA ASP A 24 1.54 -9.70 -50.95
C ASP A 24 2.63 -10.41 -50.15
N GLU A 25 3.89 -10.36 -50.59
CA GLU A 25 5.05 -10.87 -49.84
C GLU A 25 5.19 -10.20 -48.47
N VAL A 26 5.15 -8.87 -48.42
CA VAL A 26 5.19 -8.11 -47.17
C VAL A 26 4.00 -8.51 -46.28
N ARG A 27 2.80 -8.64 -46.84
CA ARG A 27 1.59 -9.02 -46.10
C ARG A 27 1.65 -10.45 -45.54
N GLU A 28 2.28 -11.39 -46.25
CA GLU A 28 2.51 -12.75 -45.74
C GLU A 28 3.57 -12.75 -44.63
N GLN A 29 4.66 -11.99 -44.80
CA GLN A 29 5.69 -11.84 -43.77
C GLN A 29 5.08 -11.29 -42.47
N TRP A 30 4.32 -10.19 -42.54
CA TRP A 30 3.63 -9.63 -41.37
C TRP A 30 2.67 -10.63 -40.71
N ARG A 31 2.00 -11.47 -41.48
CA ARG A 31 1.10 -12.51 -40.94
C ARG A 31 1.87 -13.60 -40.23
N SER A 32 3.04 -13.98 -40.75
CA SER A 32 3.95 -14.91 -40.11
C SER A 32 4.46 -14.34 -38.78
N ASP A 33 5.02 -13.13 -38.81
CA ASP A 33 5.61 -12.47 -37.63
C ASP A 33 4.56 -12.27 -36.51
N LEU A 34 3.35 -11.85 -36.86
CA LEU A 34 2.25 -11.72 -35.89
C LEU A 34 1.82 -13.08 -35.33
N GLY A 35 1.94 -14.16 -36.10
CA GLY A 35 1.69 -15.52 -35.65
C GLY A 35 2.73 -15.96 -34.61
N GLU A 36 4.00 -15.70 -34.88
CA GLU A 36 5.12 -16.00 -33.99
C GLU A 36 4.98 -15.25 -32.66
N ILE A 37 4.76 -13.94 -32.70
CA ILE A 37 4.56 -13.10 -31.50
C ILE A 37 3.36 -13.61 -30.67
N ARG A 38 2.27 -14.03 -31.32
CA ARG A 38 1.11 -14.60 -30.61
C ARG A 38 1.45 -15.93 -29.93
N GLN A 39 2.26 -16.75 -30.56
CA GLN A 39 2.70 -18.02 -29.97
C GLN A 39 3.62 -17.79 -28.77
N GLU A 40 4.58 -16.86 -28.88
CA GLU A 40 5.46 -16.49 -27.77
C GLU A 40 4.67 -15.92 -26.58
N THR A 41 3.74 -14.99 -26.85
CA THR A 41 2.89 -14.42 -25.78
C THR A 41 2.00 -15.47 -25.12
N ALA A 42 1.46 -16.42 -25.89
CA ALA A 42 0.72 -17.55 -25.34
C ALA A 42 1.60 -18.46 -24.47
N ALA A 43 2.83 -18.73 -24.89
CA ALA A 43 3.79 -19.53 -24.13
C ALA A 43 4.18 -18.84 -22.81
N VAL A 44 4.46 -17.54 -22.82
CA VAL A 44 4.74 -16.76 -21.62
C VAL A 44 3.53 -16.75 -20.67
N ALA A 45 2.31 -16.58 -21.21
CA ALA A 45 1.10 -16.62 -20.40
C ALA A 45 0.86 -18.00 -19.76
N ALA A 46 1.19 -19.08 -20.46
CA ALA A 46 1.12 -20.44 -19.91
C ALA A 46 2.15 -20.64 -18.80
N ALA A 47 3.41 -20.25 -19.03
CA ALA A 47 4.47 -20.35 -18.02
C ALA A 47 4.16 -19.52 -16.75
N LEU A 48 3.57 -18.33 -16.91
CA LEU A 48 3.11 -17.52 -15.78
C LEU A 48 2.01 -18.22 -14.99
N ARG A 49 1.08 -18.92 -15.66
CA ARG A 49 0.02 -19.70 -15.00
C ARG A 49 0.60 -20.87 -14.21
N GLU A 50 1.52 -21.62 -14.78
CA GLU A 50 2.21 -22.71 -14.07
C GLU A 50 2.95 -22.18 -12.83
N LEU A 51 3.64 -21.04 -12.95
CA LEU A 51 4.28 -20.39 -11.82
C LEU A 51 3.27 -19.91 -10.76
N GLN A 52 2.09 -19.47 -11.15
CA GLN A 52 1.01 -19.10 -10.21
C GLN A 52 0.46 -20.32 -9.49
N GLU A 53 0.25 -21.43 -10.19
CA GLU A 53 -0.19 -22.71 -9.60
C GLU A 53 0.85 -23.25 -8.62
N LEU A 54 2.14 -23.17 -8.96
CA LEU A 54 3.26 -23.50 -8.06
C LEU A 54 3.37 -22.54 -6.88
N ARG A 55 3.01 -21.25 -7.05
CA ARG A 55 2.93 -20.25 -5.97
C ARG A 55 1.66 -20.34 -5.15
N THR A 56 0.72 -21.21 -5.51
CA THR A 56 -0.46 -21.50 -4.69
C THR A 56 -0.04 -22.39 -3.53
N ASP A 57 0.95 -21.96 -2.75
CA ASP A 57 0.89 -22.21 -1.33
C ASP A 57 -0.46 -21.64 -0.87
N PRO A 58 -1.23 -22.35 -0.02
CA PRO A 58 -2.40 -21.74 0.58
C PRO A 58 -1.92 -20.44 1.21
N THR A 59 -2.45 -19.30 0.73
CA THR A 59 -2.20 -18.00 1.35
C THR A 59 -2.43 -18.25 2.83
N PRO A 60 -1.39 -18.15 3.68
CA PRO A 60 -1.53 -18.62 5.04
C PRO A 60 -2.70 -17.87 5.66
N GLU A 61 -3.78 -18.61 5.93
CA GLU A 61 -5.00 -18.02 6.44
C GLU A 61 -4.68 -17.56 7.85
N VAL A 62 -4.56 -16.24 8.02
CA VAL A 62 -4.37 -15.63 9.33
C VAL A 62 -5.60 -15.98 10.17
N GLN A 63 -5.42 -16.87 11.14
CA GLN A 63 -6.49 -17.23 12.07
C GLN A 63 -6.79 -16.03 12.96
N VAL A 64 -7.94 -15.40 12.72
CA VAL A 64 -8.38 -14.24 13.50
C VAL A 64 -8.75 -14.69 14.91
N THR A 65 -7.97 -14.24 15.89
CA THR A 65 -8.26 -14.53 17.29
C THR A 65 -9.47 -13.71 17.79
N PRO A 66 -10.23 -14.22 18.79
CA PRO A 66 -11.30 -13.44 19.43
C PRO A 66 -10.81 -12.11 20.02
N GLY A 67 -9.59 -12.11 20.57
CA GLY A 67 -8.95 -10.89 21.10
C GLY A 67 -8.72 -9.85 20.01
N HIS A 68 -8.21 -10.25 18.83
CA HIS A 68 -8.07 -9.35 17.69
C HIS A 68 -9.43 -8.76 17.28
N SER A 69 -10.48 -9.59 17.17
CA SER A 69 -11.83 -9.12 16.83
C SER A 69 -12.40 -8.12 17.84
N GLN A 70 -12.14 -8.32 19.13
CA GLN A 70 -12.52 -7.37 20.18
C GLN A 70 -11.79 -6.03 20.02
N LEU A 71 -10.49 -6.08 19.73
CA LEU A 71 -9.68 -4.89 19.53
C LEU A 71 -10.15 -4.06 18.33
N LEU A 72 -10.51 -4.72 17.22
CA LEU A 72 -11.10 -4.02 16.06
C LEU A 72 -12.42 -3.31 16.43
N ARG A 73 -13.25 -3.91 17.30
CA ARG A 73 -14.45 -3.26 17.82
C ARG A 73 -14.15 -2.06 18.72
N GLN A 74 -13.07 -2.11 19.51
CA GLN A 74 -12.62 -0.95 20.30
C GLN A 74 -12.15 0.18 19.37
N ALA A 75 -11.33 -0.13 18.37
CA ALA A 75 -10.89 0.85 17.37
C ALA A 75 -12.07 1.47 16.60
N ALA A 76 -13.13 0.70 16.31
CA ALA A 76 -14.34 1.21 15.66
C ALA A 76 -15.09 2.27 16.48
N ARG A 77 -14.93 2.29 17.81
CA ARG A 77 -15.52 3.30 18.70
C ARG A 77 -14.72 4.60 18.74
N VAL A 78 -13.48 4.59 18.27
CA VAL A 78 -12.60 5.75 18.26
C VAL A 78 -12.92 6.61 17.05
N SER A 79 -13.39 7.84 17.27
CA SER A 79 -13.62 8.80 16.18
C SER A 79 -12.29 9.23 15.54
N SER A 80 -11.30 9.55 16.38
CA SER A 80 -9.94 9.92 16.00
C SER A 80 -8.95 9.54 17.10
N ALA A 81 -7.76 9.07 16.71
CA ALA A 81 -6.61 8.89 17.57
C ALA A 81 -5.40 9.61 16.96
N VAL A 82 -4.49 10.05 17.83
CA VAL A 82 -3.19 10.59 17.44
C VAL A 82 -2.15 9.50 17.62
N LEU A 83 -1.42 9.16 16.56
CA LEU A 83 -0.20 8.37 16.66
C LEU A 83 0.98 9.32 16.82
N LEU A 84 1.74 9.12 17.89
CA LEU A 84 3.03 9.78 18.13
C LEU A 84 4.13 8.73 18.03
N CYS A 85 5.00 8.85 17.02
CA CYS A 85 6.03 7.83 16.78
C CYS A 85 7.24 8.42 16.05
N HIS A 86 8.31 7.65 15.97
CA HIS A 86 9.45 7.97 15.11
C HIS A 86 9.06 7.96 13.63
N ARG A 87 9.75 8.77 12.81
CA ARG A 87 9.51 8.89 11.37
C ARG A 87 9.61 7.54 10.64
N ASP A 88 10.56 6.70 11.04
CA ASP A 88 10.71 5.36 10.45
C ASP A 88 9.59 4.41 10.85
N THR A 89 9.11 4.49 12.11
CA THR A 89 7.93 3.73 12.55
C THR A 89 6.70 4.15 11.75
N TRP A 90 6.54 5.44 11.46
CA TRP A 90 5.50 5.92 10.56
C TRP A 90 5.67 5.42 9.12
N GLY A 91 6.90 5.37 8.62
CA GLY A 91 7.23 4.77 7.34
C GLY A 91 6.80 3.30 7.26
N PHE A 92 7.13 2.51 8.28
CA PHE A 92 6.71 1.12 8.41
C PHE A 92 5.17 0.99 8.42
N VAL A 93 4.50 1.75 9.29
CA VAL A 93 3.03 1.77 9.40
C VAL A 93 2.37 2.05 8.04
N THR A 94 2.85 3.06 7.32
CA THR A 94 2.27 3.44 6.03
C THR A 94 2.63 2.46 4.90
N ALA A 95 3.79 1.80 4.95
CA ALA A 95 4.16 0.76 3.99
C ALA A 95 3.23 -0.45 4.06
N HIS A 96 2.84 -0.89 5.26
CA HIS A 96 1.98 -2.06 5.44
C HIS A 96 0.48 -1.72 5.41
N ALA A 97 0.06 -0.62 6.03
CA ALA A 97 -1.36 -0.24 6.09
C ALA A 97 -1.82 0.56 4.86
N GLY A 98 -0.90 1.22 4.14
CA GLY A 98 -1.22 2.12 3.01
C GLY A 98 -1.99 1.46 1.87
N ARG A 99 -1.86 0.14 1.72
CA ARG A 99 -2.54 -0.66 0.68
C ARG A 99 -3.89 -1.20 1.14
N HIS A 100 -4.25 -1.05 2.41
CA HIS A 100 -5.48 -1.59 2.96
C HIS A 100 -6.70 -0.72 2.55
N PRO A 101 -7.83 -1.30 2.07
CA PRO A 101 -8.98 -0.53 1.58
C PRO A 101 -9.63 0.42 2.59
N HIS A 102 -9.42 0.16 3.89
CA HIS A 102 -9.93 0.97 4.97
C HIS A 102 -8.93 2.01 5.49
N PHE A 103 -7.67 1.96 5.05
CA PHE A 103 -6.67 2.94 5.47
C PHE A 103 -6.81 4.23 4.66
N ARG A 104 -6.83 5.36 5.37
CA ARG A 104 -6.71 6.69 4.77
C ARG A 104 -5.47 7.34 5.35
N VAL A 105 -4.54 7.71 4.48
CA VAL A 105 -3.37 8.49 4.88
C VAL A 105 -3.86 9.79 5.52
N PRO A 106 -3.43 10.12 6.74
CA PRO A 106 -3.78 11.38 7.39
C PRO A 106 -3.44 12.56 6.50
N PRO A 107 -4.34 13.56 6.38
CA PRO A 107 -4.10 14.73 5.52
C PRO A 107 -2.93 15.59 6.03
N GLN A 108 -2.62 15.47 7.33
CA GLN A 108 -1.50 16.14 7.98
C GLN A 108 -0.74 15.13 8.84
N VAL A 109 0.56 15.02 8.56
CA VAL A 109 1.53 14.36 9.43
C VAL A 109 2.46 15.47 9.89
N ALA A 110 2.26 15.93 11.12
CA ALA A 110 3.03 17.04 11.67
C ALA A 110 4.40 16.53 12.11
N ASP A 111 5.45 17.29 11.77
CA ASP A 111 6.76 17.12 12.38
C ASP A 111 6.65 17.52 13.86
N ASN A 112 7.09 16.64 14.76
CA ASN A 112 7.08 16.85 16.20
C ASN A 112 8.51 16.97 16.77
N GLY A 113 9.48 17.28 15.91
CA GLY A 113 10.89 17.40 16.27
C GLY A 113 11.51 16.06 16.67
N HIS A 114 12.83 16.03 16.76
CA HIS A 114 13.59 14.84 17.17
C HIS A 114 13.24 13.58 16.37
N GLU A 115 12.97 13.75 15.07
CA GLU A 115 12.56 12.69 14.14
C GLU A 115 11.21 12.03 14.50
N ARG A 116 10.37 12.69 15.30
CA ARG A 116 9.02 12.22 15.62
C ARG A 116 8.00 12.87 14.71
N VAL A 117 6.93 12.12 14.47
CA VAL A 117 5.77 12.59 13.74
C VAL A 117 4.52 12.41 14.56
N ARG A 118 3.58 13.33 14.39
CA ARG A 118 2.24 13.29 14.98
C ARG A 118 1.22 13.17 13.85
N ALA A 119 0.48 12.07 13.83
CA ALA A 119 -0.48 11.76 12.75
C ALA A 119 -1.87 11.45 13.32
N SER A 120 -2.90 12.17 12.87
CA SER A 120 -4.29 11.92 13.27
C SER A 120 -4.89 10.81 12.39
N VAL A 121 -5.20 9.67 12.99
CA VAL A 121 -5.81 8.51 12.32
C VAL A 121 -7.26 8.35 12.77
N SER A 122 -8.16 8.13 11.82
CA SER A 122 -9.55 7.78 12.13
C SER A 122 -9.67 6.34 12.65
N GLY A 123 -10.74 6.01 13.38
CA GLY A 123 -10.99 4.63 13.82
C GLY A 123 -11.00 3.62 12.66
N ARG A 124 -11.54 4.01 11.49
CA ARG A 124 -11.47 3.19 10.27
C ARG A 124 -10.04 2.89 9.81
N SER A 125 -9.16 3.89 9.87
CA SER A 125 -7.74 3.71 9.53
C SER A 125 -6.99 2.94 10.62
N LEU A 126 -7.40 3.08 11.87
CA LEU A 126 -6.86 2.30 12.99
C LEU A 126 -7.23 0.81 12.88
N ILE A 127 -8.45 0.48 12.47
CA ILE A 127 -8.86 -0.89 12.12
C ILE A 127 -7.95 -1.45 11.01
N ALA A 128 -7.74 -0.68 9.94
CA ALA A 128 -6.88 -1.09 8.85
C ALA A 128 -5.44 -1.36 9.31
N LEU A 129 -4.92 -0.48 10.16
CA LEU A 129 -3.59 -0.62 10.74
C LEU A 129 -3.47 -1.90 11.57
N LEU A 130 -4.43 -2.15 12.46
CA LEU A 130 -4.45 -3.35 13.31
C LEU A 130 -4.50 -4.63 12.48
N ILE A 131 -5.33 -4.68 11.43
CA ILE A 131 -5.41 -5.84 10.52
C ILE A 131 -4.07 -6.08 9.82
N SER A 132 -3.47 -5.02 9.27
CA SER A 132 -2.18 -5.11 8.58
C SER A 132 -1.07 -5.58 9.51
N LEU A 133 -0.96 -5.01 10.72
CA LEU A 133 0.06 -5.41 11.70
C LEU A 133 -0.16 -6.84 12.20
N PHE A 134 -1.40 -7.22 12.50
CA PHE A 134 -1.72 -8.58 12.93
C PHE A 134 -1.37 -9.61 11.85
N THR A 135 -1.62 -9.27 10.58
CA THR A 135 -1.25 -10.12 9.43
C THR A 135 0.26 -10.24 9.31
N VAL A 136 1.02 -9.13 9.37
CA VAL A 136 2.49 -9.18 9.30
C VAL A 136 3.07 -9.99 10.46
N ALA A 137 2.60 -9.77 11.69
CA ALA A 137 3.03 -10.52 12.86
C ALA A 137 2.67 -12.02 12.78
N SER A 138 1.54 -12.37 12.16
CA SER A 138 1.09 -13.77 12.08
C SER A 138 1.76 -14.56 10.94
N LEU A 139 2.21 -13.88 9.89
CA LEU A 139 2.74 -14.53 8.68
C LEU A 139 4.26 -14.49 8.57
N SER A 140 4.91 -13.54 9.23
CA SER A 140 6.37 -13.39 9.22
C SER A 140 7.01 -14.37 10.22
N ARG A 141 8.23 -14.81 9.93
CA ARG A 141 8.96 -15.73 10.80
C ARG A 141 9.39 -15.02 12.09
N GLU A 142 9.34 -15.70 13.24
CA GLU A 142 9.94 -15.20 14.48
C GLU A 142 11.41 -14.80 14.27
N GLY A 143 11.80 -13.65 14.84
CA GLY A 143 13.12 -13.05 14.61
C GLY A 143 13.30 -12.33 13.27
N ASP A 144 12.28 -12.27 12.41
CA ASP A 144 12.22 -11.30 11.31
C ASP A 144 11.92 -9.91 11.87
N GLY A 145 12.62 -8.88 11.37
CA GLY A 145 12.42 -7.50 11.82
C GLY A 145 10.97 -7.03 11.63
N ASP A 146 10.31 -7.46 10.56
CA ASP A 146 8.91 -7.10 10.31
C ASP A 146 7.96 -7.78 11.31
N HIS A 147 8.26 -9.02 11.73
CA HIS A 147 7.51 -9.74 12.77
C HIS A 147 7.57 -8.97 14.09
N GLU A 148 8.78 -8.68 14.57
CA GLU A 148 9.01 -8.05 15.87
C GLU A 148 8.46 -6.62 15.92
N LEU A 149 8.66 -5.85 14.85
CA LEU A 149 8.17 -4.48 14.78
C LEU A 149 6.65 -4.44 14.68
N ALA A 150 6.03 -5.32 13.86
CA ALA A 150 4.58 -5.40 13.78
C ALA A 150 3.96 -5.81 15.12
N GLY A 151 4.53 -6.82 15.78
CA GLY A 151 4.08 -7.28 17.11
C GLY A 151 4.16 -6.17 18.16
N THR A 152 5.29 -5.47 18.21
CA THR A 152 5.51 -4.35 19.15
C THR A 152 4.51 -3.21 18.93
N VAL A 153 4.35 -2.75 17.69
CA VAL A 153 3.42 -1.66 17.37
C VAL A 153 1.98 -2.08 17.62
N TYR A 154 1.61 -3.30 17.24
CA TYR A 154 0.28 -3.87 17.50
C TYR A 154 -0.04 -3.90 18.99
N GLN A 155 0.89 -4.40 19.81
CA GLN A 155 0.72 -4.51 21.25
C GLN A 155 0.50 -3.14 21.90
N ARG A 156 1.30 -2.12 21.55
CA ARG A 156 1.14 -0.76 22.11
C ARG A 156 -0.20 -0.12 21.77
N ILE A 157 -0.66 -0.30 20.53
CA ILE A 157 -1.99 0.17 20.13
C ILE A 157 -3.05 -0.58 20.94
N SER A 158 -2.89 -1.90 21.12
CA SER A 158 -3.80 -2.72 21.91
C SER A 158 -3.91 -2.27 23.36
N GLU A 159 -2.78 -2.03 24.01
CA GLU A 159 -2.70 -1.53 25.39
C GLU A 159 -3.36 -0.16 25.51
N SER A 160 -3.03 0.77 24.60
CA SER A 160 -3.62 2.11 24.56
C SER A 160 -5.13 2.08 24.37
N LEU A 161 -5.65 1.22 23.49
CA LEU A 161 -7.08 1.07 23.24
C LEU A 161 -7.82 0.36 24.38
N SER A 162 -7.15 -0.53 25.09
CA SER A 162 -7.73 -1.27 26.21
C SER A 162 -7.87 -0.40 27.47
N GLY A 163 -7.02 0.62 27.63
CA GLY A 163 -7.08 1.58 28.72
C GLY A 163 -8.05 2.75 28.51
N LEU A 164 -8.85 2.75 27.43
CA LEU A 164 -9.76 3.85 27.14
C LEU A 164 -11.05 3.77 27.95
N ASP A 165 -11.23 4.77 28.81
CA ASP A 165 -12.52 5.07 29.42
C ASP A 165 -13.45 5.80 28.43
N SER A 166 -14.75 5.76 28.68
CA SER A 166 -15.81 6.29 27.80
C SER A 166 -15.84 7.82 27.65
N ASP A 167 -14.86 8.55 28.19
CA ASP A 167 -14.92 10.00 28.44
C ASP A 167 -14.67 10.89 27.21
N GLY A 168 -14.70 10.31 26.01
CA GLY A 168 -14.79 11.06 24.75
C GLY A 168 -13.55 11.87 24.35
N GLN A 169 -12.46 11.81 25.12
CA GLN A 169 -11.23 12.52 24.81
C GLN A 169 -10.46 11.87 23.63
N PRO A 170 -9.86 12.69 22.74
CA PRO A 170 -8.99 12.17 21.67
C PRO A 170 -7.82 11.37 22.24
N VAL A 171 -7.66 10.13 21.76
CA VAL A 171 -6.66 9.20 22.28
C VAL A 171 -5.30 9.51 21.67
N THR A 172 -4.27 9.70 22.49
CA THR A 172 -2.88 9.75 22.00
C THR A 172 -2.20 8.43 22.26
N ILE A 173 -1.81 7.74 21.20
CA ILE A 173 -1.10 6.47 21.23
C ILE A 173 0.38 6.75 20.96
N VAL A 174 1.22 6.48 21.97
CA VAL A 174 2.66 6.69 21.89
C VAL A 174 3.34 5.37 21.50
N LEU A 175 4.01 5.36 20.36
CA LEU A 175 4.71 4.18 19.83
C LEU A 175 6.23 4.28 19.98
N ASP A 176 6.72 5.32 20.65
CA ASP A 176 8.14 5.61 20.87
C ASP A 176 8.43 5.58 22.38
N ASP A 177 9.46 4.84 22.79
CA ASP A 177 9.88 4.67 24.20
C ASP A 177 10.79 5.76 24.73
N ARG A 178 11.22 6.69 23.87
CA ARG A 178 12.09 7.78 24.31
C ARG A 178 11.45 8.51 25.49
N THR A 179 12.22 8.67 26.56
CA THR A 179 11.83 9.49 27.72
C THR A 179 11.45 10.89 27.24
N PRO A 180 10.33 11.47 27.72
CA PRO A 180 9.92 12.80 27.30
C PRO A 180 11.06 13.80 27.54
N SER A 181 11.30 14.67 26.56
CA SER A 181 12.25 15.76 26.73
C SER A 181 11.73 16.70 27.83
N PRO A 182 12.58 17.33 28.67
CA PRO A 182 12.12 18.27 29.70
C PRO A 182 11.18 19.37 29.18
N ALA A 183 11.34 19.79 27.91
CA ALA A 183 10.46 20.75 27.25
C ALA A 183 9.02 20.23 27.01
N GLU A 184 8.82 18.92 26.96
CA GLU A 184 7.50 18.29 26.82
C GLU A 184 6.82 18.07 28.18
N ALA A 185 7.60 17.99 29.26
CA ALA A 185 7.08 17.92 30.62
C ALA A 185 6.55 19.27 31.11
N GLU A 186 7.14 20.38 30.66
CA GLU A 186 6.71 21.75 31.01
C GLU A 186 5.42 22.19 30.29
N GLY A 187 5.10 21.63 29.12
CA GLY A 187 3.86 21.95 28.39
C GLY A 187 2.60 21.24 28.90
N ALA A 188 2.74 20.27 29.81
CA ALA A 188 1.62 19.51 30.39
C ALA A 188 1.17 20.06 31.76
N VAL A 189 1.88 21.05 32.30
CA VAL A 189 1.57 21.70 33.58
C VAL A 189 1.38 23.18 33.29
N GLU A 190 0.12 23.63 33.11
CA GLU A 190 -0.39 24.99 33.38
C GLU A 190 -1.78 25.15 32.72
N GLU A 191 -2.81 24.61 33.38
CA GLU A 191 -4.12 25.25 33.48
C GLU A 191 -4.68 24.93 34.89
N GLY A 192 -4.00 25.47 35.90
CA GLY A 192 -4.57 25.63 37.24
C GLY A 192 -5.38 26.92 37.30
N PRO A 193 -6.50 26.97 38.05
CA PRO A 193 -7.36 28.15 38.06
C PRO A 193 -6.63 29.34 38.69
N ALA A 194 -6.78 30.51 38.05
CA ALA A 194 -6.18 31.76 38.48
C ALA A 194 -6.51 32.06 39.96
N PRO A 195 -5.53 32.47 40.78
CA PRO A 195 -5.80 32.82 42.16
C PRO A 195 -6.60 34.12 42.25
N ASP A 196 -7.68 34.07 43.03
CA ASP A 196 -8.44 35.23 43.52
C ASP A 196 -7.47 36.29 44.08
N ALA A 197 -7.49 37.49 43.51
CA ALA A 197 -6.76 38.62 44.02
C ALA A 197 -7.56 39.29 45.16
N PRO A 198 -6.97 39.53 46.34
CA PRO A 198 -7.60 40.36 47.36
C PRO A 198 -7.18 41.82 47.22
N LEU A 199 -8.16 42.70 47.04
CA LEU A 199 -8.54 43.86 47.90
C LEU A 199 -9.33 44.89 47.10
#